data_AF-A0A8T6GEE7-F1
#
_entry.id   AF-A0A8T6GEE7-F1
#
_cell.length_a   1.000
_cell.length_b   1.000
_cell.length_c   1.000
_cell.angle_alpha   90.00
_cell.angle_beta   90.00
_cell.angle_gamma   90.00
#
_symmetry.space_group_name_H-M   'P 1'
#
loop_
_entity.id
_entity.type
_entity.pdbx_description
1 polymer ?
#
loop_
_entity_poly.entity_id
_entity_poly.type
_entity_poly.pdbx_seq_one_letter_code
_entity_poly.pdbx_strand_id
1 'polypeptide(L)'
;MPWGLPQLARSHPLDSPRRERDRRFRLRRMGSARSDRASRRVLDQLRARRIGLPQRPRHESRNYRINGWMVAVSLACAILTFGFVYSLDLNPAGPLTRLADELGYAFEPLVDSGPGAEVSAPLLTGRSLIEARGAIDALGLELVVEPVTDEGAEPNRVLGQDPAAGVLLAPGESVLVRVAAGAESIALGSVIGQNVEAAQSQLTEAGYVAETVPIHHPDLPVGVVSEQFPEPGAEIEPGARVTLTYNAGLRLQAVPDLAGLDVELALRRAAAYGFEAVADGESYVAGLPLGIVLEQSPAPGTILPVGEELLLRANQRPTVEVPDLVDLPLERAREIGRAAGIAIERIVSPEPIPDRELVVRAQSVPAGRRVQLGASVLLVVGYRAEG
;
A
#
# COMPACT_ATOMS: atom_id res chain seq x y z
N MET A 1 15.15 41.89 56.63
CA MET A 1 15.34 40.80 55.63
C MET A 1 14.05 40.00 55.58
N PRO A 2 13.32 40.00 54.46
CA PRO A 2 12.00 39.38 54.36
C PRO A 2 12.09 37.92 53.91
N TRP A 3 11.12 37.13 54.37
CA TRP A 3 10.90 35.74 54.00
C TRP A 3 10.26 35.65 52.60
N GLY A 4 10.87 34.87 51.70
CA GLY A 4 10.38 34.62 50.34
C GLY A 4 9.52 33.36 50.26
N LEU A 5 8.32 33.51 49.70
CA LEU A 5 7.36 32.46 49.37
C LEU A 5 7.88 31.53 48.25
N PRO A 6 7.47 30.24 48.21
CA PRO A 6 7.85 29.31 47.15
C PRO A 6 7.04 29.57 45.85
N GLN A 7 7.73 29.60 44.71
CA GLN A 7 7.11 29.76 43.39
C GLN A 7 6.35 28.49 42.98
N LEU A 8 5.05 28.63 42.77
CA LEU A 8 4.20 27.65 42.10
C LEU A 8 4.57 27.53 40.61
N ALA A 9 4.73 26.28 40.19
CA ALA A 9 5.01 25.86 38.82
C ALA A 9 4.02 26.48 37.82
N ARG A 10 4.56 27.10 36.77
CA ARG A 10 3.80 27.50 35.58
C ARG A 10 3.44 26.22 34.82
N SER A 11 2.17 25.86 34.84
CA SER A 11 1.60 24.86 33.95
C SER A 11 1.71 25.34 32.49
N HIS A 12 2.35 24.52 31.66
CA HIS A 12 2.26 24.62 30.21
C HIS A 12 0.80 24.45 29.78
N PRO A 13 0.24 25.33 28.93
CA PRO A 13 -1.09 25.10 28.40
C PRO A 13 -1.03 23.98 27.36
N LEU A 14 -1.79 22.91 27.62
CA LEU A 14 -2.10 21.85 26.67
C LEU A 14 -2.71 22.49 25.41
N ASP A 15 -2.10 22.17 24.27
CA ASP A 15 -2.53 22.63 22.95
C ASP A 15 -3.96 22.13 22.69
N SER A 16 -4.88 23.06 22.45
CA SER A 16 -6.30 22.76 22.35
C SER A 16 -6.69 22.33 20.92
N PRO A 17 -7.69 21.44 20.73
CA PRO A 17 -8.14 20.92 19.43
C PRO A 17 -8.83 21.96 18.52
N ARG A 18 -8.61 23.27 18.76
CA ARG A 18 -9.14 24.37 17.95
C ARG A 18 -8.32 24.65 16.69
N ARG A 19 -7.03 24.28 16.65
CA ARG A 19 -6.17 24.48 15.47
C ARG A 19 -6.48 23.52 14.31
N GLU A 20 -7.07 22.35 14.60
CA GLU A 20 -7.52 21.38 13.58
C GLU A 20 -8.77 21.87 12.82
N ARG A 21 -9.71 22.54 13.50
CA ARG A 21 -10.97 23.02 12.89
C ARG A 21 -10.75 24.20 11.94
N ASP A 22 -9.78 25.05 12.24
CA ASP A 22 -9.46 26.22 11.40
C ASP A 22 -8.76 25.86 10.09
N ARG A 23 -8.06 24.71 10.01
CA ARG A 23 -7.56 24.16 8.74
C ARG A 23 -8.70 23.63 7.87
N ARG A 24 -9.68 22.91 8.45
CA ARG A 24 -10.88 22.43 7.73
C ARG A 24 -11.72 23.57 7.14
N PHE A 25 -11.76 24.73 7.79
CA PHE A 25 -12.51 25.89 7.28
C PHE A 25 -11.80 26.65 6.17
N ARG A 26 -10.46 26.71 6.15
CA ARG A 26 -9.71 27.45 5.12
C ARG A 26 -9.77 26.80 3.73
N LEU A 27 -9.91 25.48 3.64
CA LEU A 27 -10.09 24.77 2.37
C LEU A 27 -11.50 24.92 1.76
N ARG A 28 -12.53 25.22 2.58
CA ARG A 28 -13.91 25.40 2.10
C ARG A 28 -14.15 26.68 1.30
N ARG A 29 -13.35 27.75 1.48
CA ARG A 29 -13.60 29.06 0.83
C ARG A 29 -12.86 29.29 -0.50
N MET A 30 -11.92 28.43 -0.89
CA MET A 30 -11.18 28.57 -2.16
C MET A 30 -11.73 27.71 -3.31
N GLY A 31 -12.82 26.96 -3.09
CA GLY A 31 -13.33 25.96 -4.03
C GLY A 31 -14.21 26.48 -5.16
N SER A 32 -14.93 27.59 -5.00
CA SER A 32 -16.02 27.95 -5.95
C SER A 32 -15.54 28.45 -7.32
N ALA A 33 -14.33 28.99 -7.44
CA ALA A 33 -13.75 29.44 -8.72
C ALA A 33 -12.87 28.37 -9.39
N ARG A 34 -12.45 27.33 -8.65
CA ARG A 34 -11.69 26.18 -9.18
C ARG A 34 -12.60 25.01 -9.59
N SER A 35 -13.76 24.87 -8.96
CA SER A 35 -14.77 23.84 -9.28
C SER A 35 -15.23 23.89 -10.74
N ASP A 36 -15.37 25.11 -11.29
CA ASP A 36 -15.88 25.31 -12.64
C ASP A 36 -14.87 24.89 -13.74
N ARG A 37 -13.57 24.90 -13.44
CA ARG A 37 -12.52 24.44 -14.38
C ARG A 37 -12.28 22.94 -14.31
N ALA A 38 -12.35 22.35 -13.12
CA ALA A 38 -12.21 20.91 -12.92
C ALA A 38 -13.37 20.14 -13.58
N SER A 39 -14.61 20.61 -13.35
CA SER A 39 -15.81 20.05 -13.97
C SER A 39 -15.79 20.10 -15.50
N ARG A 40 -15.24 21.18 -16.10
CA ARG A 40 -15.05 21.29 -17.56
C ARG A 40 -14.01 20.31 -18.09
N ARG A 41 -12.90 20.08 -17.38
CA ARG A 41 -11.88 19.10 -17.78
C ARG A 41 -12.42 17.68 -17.80
N VAL A 42 -13.25 17.30 -16.82
CA VAL A 42 -13.91 15.99 -16.80
C VAL A 42 -14.88 15.85 -17.97
N LEU A 43 -15.67 16.88 -18.26
CA LEU A 43 -16.55 16.91 -19.44
C LEU A 43 -15.76 16.77 -20.76
N ASP A 44 -14.63 17.45 -20.88
CA ASP A 44 -13.77 17.37 -22.08
C ASP A 44 -13.09 16.01 -22.23
N GLN A 45 -12.61 15.41 -21.13
CA GLN A 45 -12.05 14.05 -21.13
C GLN A 45 -13.10 12.98 -21.49
N LEU A 46 -14.32 13.11 -20.97
CA LEU A 46 -15.43 12.20 -21.28
C LEU A 46 -15.93 12.38 -22.72
N ARG A 47 -15.97 13.62 -23.24
CA ARG A 47 -16.26 13.89 -24.66
C ARG A 47 -15.19 13.34 -25.59
N ALA A 48 -13.90 13.49 -25.24
CA ALA A 48 -12.78 12.95 -26.00
C ALA A 48 -12.87 11.42 -26.12
N ARG A 49 -13.25 10.72 -25.03
CA ARG A 49 -13.48 9.27 -25.05
C ARG A 49 -14.69 8.85 -25.90
N ARG A 50 -15.72 9.70 -26.01
CA ARG A 50 -16.94 9.42 -26.80
C ARG A 50 -16.75 9.61 -28.31
N ILE A 51 -15.80 10.45 -28.73
CA ILE A 51 -15.55 10.78 -30.14
C ILE A 51 -14.62 9.75 -30.82
N GLY A 52 -13.94 8.88 -30.06
CA GLY A 52 -12.97 7.91 -30.58
C GLY A 52 -13.48 6.49 -30.90
N LEU A 53 -14.79 6.27 -31.08
CA LEU A 53 -15.32 4.94 -31.44
C LEU A 53 -15.50 4.80 -32.95
N PRO A 54 -14.71 3.96 -33.66
CA PRO A 54 -15.01 3.64 -35.05
C PRO A 54 -16.30 2.83 -35.12
N GLN A 55 -17.23 3.27 -35.97
CA GLN A 55 -18.44 2.55 -36.33
C GLN A 55 -18.07 1.17 -36.90
N ARG A 56 -18.65 0.10 -36.34
CA ARG A 56 -18.45 -1.27 -36.85
C ARG A 56 -18.96 -1.35 -38.31
N PRO A 57 -18.15 -1.78 -39.28
CA PRO A 57 -18.69 -2.10 -40.61
C PRO A 57 -19.50 -3.40 -40.53
N ARG A 58 -20.62 -3.41 -41.26
CA ARG A 58 -21.45 -4.59 -41.49
C ARG A 58 -20.60 -5.72 -42.08
N HIS A 59 -20.75 -6.92 -41.52
CA HIS A 59 -20.09 -8.14 -41.99
C HIS A 59 -20.57 -8.48 -43.41
N GLU A 60 -19.69 -8.29 -44.38
CA GLU A 60 -19.80 -8.89 -45.71
C GLU A 60 -18.73 -9.99 -45.79
N SER A 61 -19.17 -11.24 -45.90
CA SER A 61 -18.31 -12.43 -45.91
C SER A 61 -17.49 -12.50 -47.20
N ARG A 62 -16.28 -11.95 -47.17
CA ARG A 62 -15.24 -12.21 -48.18
C ARG A 62 -14.18 -13.15 -47.62
N ASN A 63 -14.14 -14.36 -48.17
CA ASN A 63 -13.11 -15.37 -47.97
C ASN A 63 -11.72 -14.78 -48.28
N TYR A 64 -10.90 -14.62 -47.25
CA TYR A 64 -9.45 -14.40 -47.41
C TYR A 64 -8.73 -15.73 -47.22
N ARG A 65 -8.24 -16.31 -48.32
CA ARG A 65 -7.19 -17.34 -48.29
C ARG A 65 -5.89 -16.62 -47.97
N ILE A 66 -5.42 -16.70 -46.73
CA ILE A 66 -4.11 -16.18 -46.33
C ILE A 66 -3.08 -17.29 -46.54
N ASN A 67 -2.10 -17.01 -47.38
CA ASN A 67 -1.01 -17.90 -47.73
C ASN A 67 -0.10 -18.14 -46.50
N GLY A 68 0.15 -19.42 -46.19
CA GLY A 68 0.82 -19.90 -44.97
C GLY A 68 2.28 -19.49 -44.77
N TRP A 69 2.87 -18.67 -45.63
CA TRP A 69 4.28 -18.26 -45.52
C TRP A 69 4.53 -17.14 -44.51
N MET A 70 3.52 -16.31 -44.19
CA MET A 70 3.70 -15.18 -43.26
C MET A 70 3.58 -15.57 -41.78
N VAL A 71 2.89 -16.68 -41.45
CA VAL A 71 2.82 -17.21 -40.08
C VAL A 71 4.16 -17.86 -39.67
N ALA A 72 4.90 -18.42 -40.63
CA ALA A 72 6.20 -19.05 -40.37
C ALA A 72 7.29 -18.04 -39.97
N VAL A 73 7.25 -16.81 -40.51
CA VAL A 73 8.28 -15.79 -40.24
C VAL A 73 8.10 -15.13 -38.87
N SER A 74 6.86 -15.03 -38.35
CA SER A 74 6.62 -14.55 -36.98
C SER A 74 6.91 -15.60 -35.90
N LEU A 75 6.78 -16.89 -36.19
CA LEU A 75 7.14 -17.95 -35.23
C LEU A 75 8.66 -18.07 -35.05
N ALA A 76 9.45 -17.84 -36.11
CA ALA A 76 10.91 -17.89 -36.06
C ALA A 76 11.54 -16.71 -35.29
N CYS A 77 10.89 -15.53 -35.25
CA CYS A 77 11.41 -14.36 -34.56
C CYS A 77 11.15 -14.38 -33.03
N ALA A 78 10.17 -15.17 -32.57
CA ALA A 78 9.94 -15.43 -31.15
C ALA A 78 10.93 -16.47 -30.59
N ILE A 79 11.43 -17.38 -31.43
CA ILE A 79 12.41 -18.42 -31.03
C ILE A 79 13.82 -17.84 -30.87
N LEU A 80 14.16 -16.72 -31.53
CA LEU A 80 15.48 -16.10 -31.44
C LEU A 80 15.62 -15.02 -30.34
N THR A 81 14.53 -14.58 -29.71
CA THR A 81 14.59 -13.66 -28.56
C THR A 81 14.28 -14.32 -27.21
N PHE A 82 13.61 -15.48 -27.19
CA PHE A 82 13.43 -16.29 -25.97
C PHE A 82 14.59 -17.26 -25.70
N GLY A 83 15.50 -17.47 -26.66
CA GLY A 83 16.64 -18.39 -26.57
C GLY A 83 17.89 -17.87 -25.85
N PHE A 84 17.83 -16.73 -25.12
CA PHE A 84 19.00 -16.14 -24.46
C PHE A 84 18.81 -15.82 -22.97
N VAL A 85 17.77 -16.39 -22.33
CA VAL A 85 17.57 -16.26 -20.86
C VAL A 85 17.41 -17.63 -20.16
N TYR A 86 17.45 -18.76 -20.88
CA TYR A 86 17.40 -20.09 -20.27
C TYR A 86 18.42 -21.05 -20.88
N SER A 87 19.69 -20.73 -20.63
CA SER A 87 20.81 -21.65 -20.45
C SER A 87 21.68 -20.93 -19.43
N LEU A 88 21.58 -21.23 -18.13
CA LEU A 88 22.09 -22.44 -17.46
C LEU A 88 21.10 -22.83 -16.35
N ASP A 89 20.17 -23.74 -16.61
CA ASP A 89 20.21 -25.15 -16.15
C ASP A 89 21.24 -25.48 -15.05
N LEU A 90 20.73 -25.79 -13.85
CA LEU A 90 20.96 -27.06 -13.14
C LEU A 90 19.77 -27.26 -12.17
N ASN A 91 18.61 -27.66 -12.71
CA ASN A 91 17.56 -28.34 -11.94
C ASN A 91 17.19 -29.63 -12.70
N PRO A 92 17.66 -30.81 -12.27
CA PRO A 92 17.59 -32.03 -13.07
C PRO A 92 16.22 -32.71 -12.87
N ALA A 93 15.18 -32.21 -13.53
CA ALA A 93 13.92 -32.93 -13.65
C ALA A 93 13.17 -32.52 -14.91
N GLY A 94 13.74 -32.91 -16.06
CA GLY A 94 13.05 -32.83 -17.34
C GLY A 94 11.93 -33.86 -17.50
N PRO A 95 11.03 -33.66 -18.48
CA PRO A 95 9.78 -34.41 -18.66
C PRO A 95 9.99 -35.72 -19.45
N LEU A 96 10.48 -36.76 -18.79
CA LEU A 96 10.55 -38.13 -19.36
C LEU A 96 9.59 -39.13 -18.70
N THR A 97 8.76 -38.72 -17.74
CA THR A 97 7.89 -39.61 -16.97
C THR A 97 6.57 -40.01 -17.65
N ARG A 98 6.42 -39.83 -18.97
CA ARG A 98 5.21 -40.27 -19.69
C ARG A 98 5.44 -41.34 -20.76
N LEU A 99 6.64 -41.90 -20.87
CA LEU A 99 6.94 -43.00 -21.80
C LEU A 99 7.42 -44.30 -21.12
N ALA A 100 7.58 -44.32 -19.80
CA ALA A 100 8.07 -45.49 -19.05
C ALA A 100 6.98 -46.47 -18.59
N ASP A 101 5.71 -46.05 -18.50
CA ASP A 101 4.60 -46.92 -18.05
C ASP A 101 4.15 -47.97 -19.11
N GLU A 102 4.65 -47.89 -20.35
CA GLU A 102 4.24 -48.81 -21.44
C GLU A 102 5.17 -50.02 -21.65
N LEU A 103 6.33 -50.10 -20.98
CA LEU A 103 7.31 -51.17 -21.22
C LEU A 103 7.66 -52.04 -20.01
N GLY A 104 6.98 -51.92 -18.88
CA GLY A 104 7.09 -52.90 -17.78
C GLY A 104 8.49 -53.10 -17.20
N TYR A 105 9.36 -52.09 -17.29
CA TYR A 105 10.65 -52.06 -16.62
C TYR A 105 10.50 -51.21 -15.35
N ALA A 106 10.51 -51.86 -14.19
CA ALA A 106 10.54 -51.19 -12.90
C ALA A 106 11.88 -50.44 -12.76
N PHE A 107 11.84 -49.14 -13.03
CA PHE A 107 12.88 -48.21 -12.59
C PHE A 107 12.53 -47.85 -11.14
N GLU A 108 13.15 -48.53 -10.18
CA GLU A 108 13.26 -47.94 -8.85
C GLU A 108 13.92 -46.57 -9.04
N PRO A 109 13.32 -45.47 -8.56
CA PRO A 109 13.96 -44.18 -8.67
C PRO A 109 15.21 -44.26 -7.80
N LEU A 110 16.38 -44.39 -8.43
CA LEU A 110 17.62 -43.99 -7.79
C LEU A 110 17.48 -42.48 -7.62
N VAL A 111 16.94 -42.08 -6.47
CA VAL A 111 17.18 -40.78 -5.89
C VAL A 111 18.69 -40.77 -5.63
N ASP A 112 19.47 -40.41 -6.64
CA ASP A 112 20.86 -40.02 -6.44
C ASP A 112 20.85 -38.59 -5.89
N SER A 113 20.35 -38.48 -4.66
CA SER A 113 20.82 -37.47 -3.73
C SER A 113 22.25 -37.86 -3.37
N GLY A 114 23.20 -37.56 -4.26
CA GLY A 114 24.59 -37.45 -3.85
C GLY A 114 24.68 -36.45 -2.68
N PRO A 115 25.48 -36.72 -1.64
CA PRO A 115 25.55 -35.88 -0.47
C PRO A 115 26.02 -34.46 -0.85
N GLY A 116 25.62 -33.48 -0.03
CA GLY A 116 25.67 -32.05 -0.30
C GLY A 116 26.91 -31.55 -1.06
N ALA A 117 26.68 -30.64 -2.00
CA ALA A 117 27.75 -29.94 -2.69
C ALA A 117 28.69 -29.30 -1.65
N GLU A 118 29.83 -29.93 -1.45
CA GLU A 118 30.82 -29.47 -0.49
C GLU A 118 31.40 -28.13 -1.00
N VAL A 119 31.40 -27.14 -0.11
CA VAL A 119 31.89 -25.80 -0.38
C VAL A 119 33.30 -25.71 0.20
N SER A 120 34.26 -25.22 -0.60
CA SER A 120 35.64 -25.07 -0.13
C SER A 120 35.76 -23.96 0.91
N ALA A 121 36.38 -24.26 2.05
CA ALA A 121 36.70 -23.30 3.10
C ALA A 121 37.53 -22.13 2.53
N PRO A 122 37.07 -20.87 2.66
CA PRO A 122 37.78 -19.71 2.16
C PRO A 122 39.06 -19.43 2.97
N LEU A 123 40.00 -18.69 2.38
CA LEU A 123 41.16 -18.17 3.10
C LEU A 123 40.77 -16.90 3.88
N LEU A 124 40.63 -17.07 5.19
CA LEU A 124 40.24 -16.03 6.16
C LEU A 124 41.44 -15.48 6.94
N THR A 125 42.54 -16.22 7.06
CA THR A 125 43.74 -15.75 7.77
C THR A 125 44.25 -14.42 7.22
N GLY A 126 44.51 -13.47 8.11
CA GLY A 126 44.96 -12.12 7.77
C GLY A 126 43.85 -11.16 7.30
N ARG A 127 42.60 -11.63 7.19
CA ARG A 127 41.41 -10.80 6.91
C ARG A 127 40.86 -10.19 8.19
N SER A 128 40.05 -9.14 8.06
CA SER A 128 39.24 -8.61 9.17
C SER A 128 38.11 -9.58 9.51
N LEU A 129 37.61 -9.57 10.75
CA LEU A 129 36.47 -10.37 11.18
C LEU A 129 35.22 -10.11 10.31
N ILE A 130 35.01 -8.86 9.87
CA ILE A 130 33.88 -8.47 9.00
C ILE A 130 34.02 -9.13 7.61
N GLU A 131 35.21 -9.06 7.01
CA GLU A 131 35.48 -9.71 5.72
C GLU A 131 35.34 -11.23 5.84
N ALA A 132 35.83 -11.81 6.93
CA ALA A 132 35.75 -13.25 7.16
C ALA A 132 34.31 -13.72 7.35
N ARG A 133 33.48 -12.96 8.07
CA ARG A 133 32.07 -13.26 8.23
C ARG A 133 31.31 -13.16 6.90
N GLY A 134 31.52 -12.09 6.14
CA GLY A 134 30.90 -11.94 4.82
C GLY A 134 31.26 -13.08 3.87
N ALA A 135 32.51 -13.55 3.90
CA ALA A 135 32.95 -14.70 3.10
C ALA A 135 32.31 -16.03 3.53
N ILE A 136 32.09 -16.24 4.83
CA ILE A 136 31.48 -17.46 5.38
C ILE A 136 29.96 -17.48 5.18
N ASP A 137 29.29 -16.36 5.46
CA ASP A 137 27.84 -16.22 5.27
C ASP A 137 27.44 -16.41 3.79
N ALA A 138 28.26 -15.92 2.84
CA ALA A 138 28.04 -16.10 1.41
C ALA A 138 28.10 -17.57 0.94
N LEU A 139 28.74 -18.44 1.73
CA LEU A 139 28.90 -19.87 1.45
C LEU A 139 27.90 -20.73 2.23
N GLY A 140 27.04 -20.12 3.05
CA GLY A 140 26.09 -20.84 3.89
C GLY A 140 26.74 -21.69 4.98
N LEU A 141 27.94 -21.30 5.42
CA LEU A 141 28.70 -21.94 6.50
C LEU A 141 28.48 -21.17 7.82
N GLU A 142 28.73 -21.82 8.96
CA GLU A 142 28.62 -21.17 10.27
C GLU A 142 29.98 -20.63 10.74
N LEU A 143 30.05 -19.36 11.17
CA LEU A 143 31.29 -18.80 11.74
C LEU A 143 31.30 -18.95 13.27
N VAL A 144 32.29 -19.67 13.79
CA VAL A 144 32.61 -19.73 15.23
C VAL A 144 33.84 -18.87 15.48
N VAL A 145 33.77 -17.95 16.44
CA VAL A 145 34.89 -17.03 16.74
C VAL A 145 35.51 -17.42 18.07
N GLU A 146 36.81 -17.70 18.05
CA GLU A 146 37.63 -17.92 19.24
C GLU A 146 38.56 -16.70 19.44
N PRO A 147 38.34 -15.84 20.45
CA PRO A 147 39.23 -14.72 20.72
C PRO A 147 40.56 -15.24 21.30
N VAL A 148 41.68 -14.76 20.74
CA VAL A 148 43.03 -15.08 21.19
C VAL A 148 43.78 -13.79 21.50
N THR A 149 44.25 -13.65 22.74
CA THR A 149 45.06 -12.50 23.14
C THR A 149 46.46 -12.62 22.54
N ASP A 150 46.82 -11.69 21.66
CA ASP A 150 48.14 -11.56 21.07
C ASP A 150 48.53 -10.07 21.06
N GLU A 151 49.51 -9.70 21.91
CA GLU A 151 49.96 -8.31 22.11
C GLU A 151 50.61 -7.70 20.86
N GLY A 152 50.97 -8.52 19.86
CA GLY A 152 51.57 -8.08 18.60
C GLY A 152 50.61 -8.03 17.42
N ALA A 153 49.37 -8.51 17.58
CA ALA A 153 48.40 -8.60 16.50
C ALA A 153 47.52 -7.36 16.39
N GLU A 154 47.19 -6.97 15.15
CA GLU A 154 46.15 -5.98 14.91
C GLU A 154 44.79 -6.53 15.43
N PRO A 155 44.08 -5.79 16.30
CA PRO A 155 42.77 -6.19 16.79
C PRO A 155 41.81 -6.57 15.67
N ASN A 156 40.96 -7.55 15.91
CA ASN A 156 39.89 -7.99 14.99
C ASN A 156 40.40 -8.59 13.68
N ARG A 157 41.66 -9.00 13.65
CA ARG A 157 42.27 -9.71 12.52
C ARG A 157 42.27 -11.21 12.78
N VAL A 158 41.93 -11.99 11.76
CA VAL A 158 41.96 -13.45 11.86
C VAL A 158 43.41 -13.93 11.88
N LEU A 159 43.82 -14.51 13.01
CA LEU A 159 45.16 -15.08 13.24
C LEU A 159 45.26 -16.52 12.75
N GLY A 160 44.15 -17.25 12.81
CA GLY A 160 44.09 -18.64 12.38
C GLY A 160 42.67 -19.04 12.03
N GLN A 161 42.53 -20.11 11.26
CA GLN A 161 41.25 -20.72 10.94
C GLN A 161 41.35 -22.23 11.03
N ASP A 162 40.24 -22.88 11.36
CA ASP A 162 40.06 -24.32 11.39
C ASP A 162 38.65 -24.65 10.86
N PRO A 163 38.52 -25.41 9.77
CA PRO A 163 39.57 -26.06 8.98
C PRO A 163 40.39 -25.11 8.09
N ALA A 164 41.55 -25.61 7.66
CA ALA A 164 42.44 -24.88 6.77
C ALA A 164 41.75 -24.51 5.44
N ALA A 165 42.22 -23.42 4.82
CA ALA A 165 41.69 -22.98 3.54
C ALA A 165 41.80 -24.10 2.48
N GLY A 166 40.76 -24.28 1.68
CA GLY A 166 40.71 -25.33 0.65
C GLY A 166 40.08 -26.65 1.11
N VAL A 167 39.78 -26.82 2.40
CA VAL A 167 39.06 -28.00 2.90
C VAL A 167 37.60 -27.96 2.46
N LEU A 168 37.09 -29.08 1.96
CA LEU A 168 35.71 -29.22 1.52
C LEU A 168 34.78 -29.38 2.74
N LEU A 169 33.76 -28.53 2.82
CA LEU A 169 32.81 -28.47 3.92
C LEU A 169 31.38 -28.66 3.44
N ALA A 170 30.56 -29.39 4.18
CA ALA A 170 29.14 -29.47 3.89
C ALA A 170 28.44 -28.12 4.24
N PRO A 171 27.34 -27.77 3.55
CA PRO A 171 26.54 -26.59 3.91
C PRO A 171 26.11 -26.63 5.39
N GLY A 172 26.29 -25.50 6.09
CA GLY A 172 26.01 -25.39 7.53
C GLY A 172 27.12 -25.91 8.46
N GLU A 173 28.24 -26.45 7.94
CA GLU A 173 29.39 -26.75 8.80
C GLU A 173 30.05 -25.48 9.33
N SER A 174 30.66 -25.61 10.51
CA SER A 174 31.28 -24.49 11.19
C SER A 174 32.75 -24.33 10.83
N VAL A 175 33.16 -23.07 10.62
CA VAL A 175 34.56 -22.66 10.51
C VAL A 175 34.90 -21.86 11.76
N LEU A 176 35.83 -22.39 12.55
CA LEU A 176 36.40 -21.70 13.69
C LEU A 176 37.47 -20.73 13.22
N VAL A 177 37.36 -19.47 13.60
CA VAL A 177 38.40 -18.46 13.39
C VAL A 177 38.98 -18.02 14.72
N ARG A 178 40.30 -18.11 14.85
CA ARG A 178 41.05 -17.49 15.94
C ARG A 178 41.26 -16.03 15.58
N VAL A 179 40.62 -15.14 16.30
CA VAL A 179 40.70 -13.69 16.05
C VAL A 179 41.58 -13.07 17.11
N ALA A 180 42.48 -12.19 16.69
CA ALA A 180 43.23 -11.34 17.60
C ALA A 180 42.23 -10.58 18.47
N ALA A 181 42.13 -10.99 19.73
CA ALA A 181 41.29 -10.32 20.70
C ALA A 181 41.81 -8.88 20.80
N GLY A 182 41.01 -7.93 20.28
CA GLY A 182 41.14 -6.56 20.73
C GLY A 182 41.00 -6.56 22.25
N ALA A 183 41.87 -5.83 22.94
CA ALA A 183 41.80 -5.66 24.39
C ALA A 183 40.34 -5.52 24.84
N GLU A 184 39.97 -6.26 25.90
CA GLU A 184 38.75 -6.20 26.73
C GLU A 184 37.54 -5.43 26.16
N SER A 185 36.35 -6.06 26.12
CA SER A 185 35.05 -5.46 25.74
C SER A 185 35.05 -3.94 25.69
N ILE A 186 35.13 -3.37 24.48
CA ILE A 186 35.25 -1.93 24.31
C ILE A 186 33.85 -1.32 24.50
N ALA A 187 33.76 -0.30 25.35
CA ALA A 187 32.51 0.43 25.55
C ALA A 187 32.00 1.01 24.21
N LEU A 188 30.77 0.67 23.84
CA LEU A 188 30.14 1.12 22.61
C LEU A 188 29.98 2.64 22.60
N GLY A 189 30.52 3.29 21.57
CA GLY A 189 30.34 4.73 21.35
C GLY A 189 28.89 5.09 20.99
N SER A 190 28.47 6.31 21.31
CA SER A 190 27.16 6.84 20.89
C SER A 190 27.23 7.38 19.47
N VAL A 191 26.31 6.91 18.62
CA VAL A 191 26.03 7.48 17.29
C VAL A 191 24.65 8.14 17.20
N ILE A 192 23.96 8.27 18.34
CA ILE A 192 22.65 8.94 18.43
C ILE A 192 22.80 10.42 18.05
N GLY A 193 21.88 10.92 17.23
CA GLY A 193 21.91 12.28 16.72
C GLY A 193 22.83 12.50 15.51
N GLN A 194 23.59 11.49 15.10
CA GLN A 194 24.37 11.54 13.88
C GLN A 194 23.53 11.16 12.65
N ASN A 195 24.02 11.53 11.47
CA ASN A 195 23.46 11.04 10.21
C ASN A 195 23.70 9.51 10.11
N VAL A 196 22.71 8.76 9.63
CA VAL A 196 22.74 7.29 9.57
C VAL A 196 23.93 6.75 8.77
N GLU A 197 24.32 7.39 7.66
CA GLU A 197 25.45 6.95 6.83
C GLU A 197 26.79 7.15 7.56
N ALA A 198 26.93 8.27 8.27
CA ALA A 198 28.11 8.56 9.09
C ALA A 198 28.19 7.59 10.28
N ALA A 199 27.07 7.34 10.94
CA ALA A 199 26.96 6.40 12.06
C ALA A 199 27.33 4.97 11.64
N GLN A 200 26.83 4.49 10.50
CA GLN A 200 27.19 3.19 9.94
C GLN A 200 28.69 3.09 9.64
N SER A 201 29.26 4.12 9.02
CA SER A 201 30.69 4.16 8.69
C SER A 201 31.54 4.11 9.96
N GLN A 202 31.20 4.93 10.97
CA GLN A 202 31.91 4.96 12.25
C GLN A 202 31.86 3.61 12.97
N LEU A 203 30.71 2.93 12.98
CA LEU A 203 30.59 1.62 13.62
C LEU A 203 31.33 0.53 12.86
N THR A 204 31.31 0.58 11.53
CA THR A 204 32.03 -0.37 10.67
C THR A 204 33.55 -0.22 10.82
N GLU A 205 34.04 1.02 10.88
CA GLU A 205 35.45 1.33 11.17
C GLU A 205 35.88 0.86 12.58
N ALA A 206 34.96 0.93 13.55
CA ALA A 206 35.18 0.39 14.89
C ALA A 206 35.09 -1.15 14.96
N GLY A 207 34.84 -1.84 13.84
CA GLY A 207 34.79 -3.29 13.76
C GLY A 207 33.44 -3.90 14.14
N TYR A 208 32.36 -3.11 14.19
CA TYR A 208 31.00 -3.57 14.46
C TYR A 208 30.17 -3.72 13.18
N VAL A 209 29.13 -4.55 13.24
CA VAL A 209 28.16 -4.70 12.15
C VAL A 209 26.97 -3.78 12.40
N ALA A 210 26.85 -2.71 11.63
CA ALA A 210 25.74 -1.76 11.76
C ALA A 210 24.52 -2.20 10.95
N GLU A 211 23.39 -2.40 11.62
CA GLU A 211 22.08 -2.57 11.00
C GLU A 211 21.24 -1.32 11.15
N THR A 212 20.35 -1.06 10.19
CA THR A 212 19.47 0.11 10.23
C THR A 212 18.01 -0.28 10.18
N VAL A 213 17.23 0.28 11.08
CA VAL A 213 15.78 0.17 11.12
C VAL A 213 15.17 1.55 10.83
N PRO A 214 14.47 1.72 9.70
CA PRO A 214 13.83 2.98 9.37
C PRO A 214 12.54 3.16 10.20
N ILE A 215 12.35 4.35 10.75
CA ILE A 215 11.07 4.82 11.30
C ILE A 215 10.58 6.04 10.53
N HIS A 216 9.29 6.33 10.62
CA HIS A 216 8.66 7.48 9.98
C HIS A 216 8.03 8.35 11.06
N HIS A 217 8.69 9.45 11.42
CA HIS A 217 8.21 10.37 12.45
C HIS A 217 8.23 11.83 11.93
N PRO A 218 7.12 12.59 12.04
CA PRO A 218 7.05 13.95 11.50
C PRO A 218 7.93 14.94 12.26
N ASP A 219 8.14 14.74 13.55
CA ASP A 219 8.87 15.69 14.41
C ASP A 219 10.37 15.38 14.58
N LEU A 220 10.85 14.25 14.06
CA LEU A 220 12.27 13.88 14.14
C LEU A 220 13.03 14.37 12.90
N PRO A 221 14.31 14.74 13.02
CA PRO A 221 15.13 15.09 11.88
C PRO A 221 15.32 13.89 10.94
N VAL A 222 15.10 14.09 9.64
CA VAL A 222 15.24 13.03 8.62
C VAL A 222 16.70 12.64 8.42
N GLY A 223 16.96 11.35 8.28
CA GLY A 223 18.29 10.77 8.08
C GLY A 223 19.14 10.69 9.34
N VAL A 224 18.56 11.00 10.51
CA VAL A 224 19.27 11.04 11.79
C VAL A 224 18.89 9.84 12.65
N VAL A 225 19.90 9.25 13.30
CA VAL A 225 19.73 8.16 14.26
C VAL A 225 19.03 8.68 15.52
N SER A 226 17.85 8.15 15.82
CA SER A 226 17.10 8.46 17.02
C SER A 226 17.45 7.53 18.18
N GLU A 227 17.72 6.26 17.88
CA GLU A 227 18.01 5.24 18.88
C GLU A 227 19.09 4.28 18.37
N GLN A 228 19.83 3.71 19.30
CA GLN A 228 20.89 2.75 19.06
C GLN A 228 20.74 1.60 20.06
N PHE A 229 20.93 0.37 19.59
CA PHE A 229 20.96 -0.82 20.44
C PHE A 229 22.13 -1.73 20.04
N PRO A 230 22.95 -2.22 20.98
CA PRO A 230 22.98 -1.93 22.42
C PRO A 230 23.16 -0.44 22.76
N GLU A 231 22.79 -0.03 23.98
CA GLU A 231 22.89 1.38 24.39
C GLU A 231 24.35 1.85 24.44
N PRO A 232 24.62 3.15 24.24
CA PRO A 232 25.97 3.69 24.38
C PRO A 232 26.57 3.38 25.76
N GLY A 233 27.83 2.97 25.79
CA GLY A 233 28.54 2.53 26.99
C GLY A 233 28.38 1.04 27.31
N ALA A 234 27.54 0.31 26.57
CA ALA A 234 27.47 -1.14 26.68
C ALA A 234 28.82 -1.77 26.28
N GLU A 235 29.27 -2.72 27.08
CA GLU A 235 30.41 -3.56 26.76
C GLU A 235 30.00 -4.60 25.72
N ILE A 236 30.52 -4.46 24.51
CA ILE A 236 30.20 -5.35 23.40
C ILE A 236 31.46 -5.96 22.81
N GLU A 237 31.32 -7.21 22.36
CA GLU A 237 32.41 -7.90 21.67
C GLU A 237 32.66 -7.27 20.30
N PRO A 238 33.91 -7.23 19.84
CA PRO A 238 34.20 -6.83 18.47
C PRO A 238 33.47 -7.72 17.46
N GLY A 239 32.98 -7.14 16.37
CA GLY A 239 32.13 -7.84 15.40
C GLY A 239 30.67 -8.00 15.82
N ALA A 240 30.29 -7.53 17.02
CA ALA A 240 28.90 -7.50 17.43
C ALA A 240 28.04 -6.59 16.54
N ARG A 241 26.74 -6.89 16.56
CA ARG A 241 25.70 -6.26 15.76
C ARG A 241 25.10 -5.09 16.53
N VAL A 242 25.06 -3.93 15.90
CA VAL A 242 24.51 -2.70 16.47
C VAL A 242 23.37 -2.23 15.58
N THR A 243 22.15 -2.21 16.12
CA THR A 243 20.96 -1.72 15.44
C THR A 243 20.80 -0.21 15.63
N LEU A 244 20.62 0.51 14.54
CA LEU A 244 20.40 1.94 14.48
C LEU A 244 18.97 2.22 14.01
N THR A 245 18.16 2.80 14.88
CA THR A 245 16.86 3.32 14.49
C THR A 245 17.04 4.74 13.99
N TYR A 246 16.61 5.02 12.75
CA TYR A 246 16.74 6.36 12.16
C TYR A 246 15.44 6.81 11.51
N ASN A 247 15.20 8.12 11.52
CA ASN A 247 14.01 8.66 10.86
C ASN A 247 14.21 8.71 9.34
N ALA A 248 13.56 7.84 8.59
CA ALA A 248 13.56 7.83 7.13
C ALA A 248 12.69 8.95 6.52
N GLY A 249 12.03 9.76 7.34
CA GLY A 249 11.11 10.81 6.91
C GLY A 249 9.76 10.27 6.47
N LEU A 250 8.81 11.15 6.12
CA LEU A 250 7.48 10.70 5.71
C LEU A 250 7.55 9.96 4.37
N ARG A 251 6.82 8.84 4.24
CA ARG A 251 6.70 8.15 2.96
C ARG A 251 5.79 8.97 2.04
N LEU A 252 6.39 9.64 1.07
CA LEU A 252 5.68 10.51 0.14
C LEU A 252 5.19 9.72 -1.09
N GLN A 253 3.97 10.01 -1.52
CA GLN A 253 3.36 9.43 -2.71
C GLN A 253 2.68 10.54 -3.52
N ALA A 254 2.70 10.42 -4.85
CA ALA A 254 1.92 11.29 -5.71
C ALA A 254 0.44 10.88 -5.69
N VAL A 255 -0.45 11.85 -5.46
CA VAL A 255 -1.90 11.66 -5.48
C VAL A 255 -2.34 11.16 -6.86
N PRO A 256 -3.02 10.00 -6.95
CA PRO A 256 -3.48 9.47 -8.24
C PRO A 256 -4.59 10.34 -8.85
N ASP A 257 -4.77 10.22 -10.18
CA ASP A 257 -5.94 10.77 -10.86
C ASP A 257 -7.13 9.80 -10.73
N LEU A 258 -8.14 10.26 -10.00
CA LEU A 258 -9.36 9.56 -9.64
C LEU A 258 -10.59 10.17 -10.33
N ALA A 259 -10.43 11.30 -11.03
CA ALA A 259 -11.54 11.95 -11.72
C ALA A 259 -12.08 11.07 -12.86
N GLY A 260 -13.42 11.06 -13.01
CA GLY A 260 -14.13 10.26 -14.01
C GLY A 260 -14.20 8.76 -13.71
N LEU A 261 -13.59 8.27 -12.63
CA LEU A 261 -13.79 6.90 -12.15
C LEU A 261 -15.11 6.79 -11.39
N ASP A 262 -15.67 5.59 -11.33
CA ASP A 262 -16.69 5.26 -10.33
C ASP A 262 -16.11 5.43 -8.92
N VAL A 263 -16.91 5.94 -7.97
CA VAL A 263 -16.45 6.20 -6.59
C VAL A 263 -15.86 4.95 -5.95
N GLU A 264 -16.47 3.78 -6.12
CA GLU A 264 -15.95 2.56 -5.49
C GLU A 264 -14.56 2.20 -6.04
N LEU A 265 -14.39 2.34 -7.36
CA LEU A 265 -13.09 2.13 -8.00
C LEU A 265 -12.07 3.20 -7.58
N ALA A 266 -12.51 4.46 -7.45
CA ALA A 266 -11.66 5.55 -6.99
C ALA A 266 -11.15 5.33 -5.56
N LEU A 267 -12.01 4.87 -4.65
CA LEU A 267 -11.65 4.52 -3.28
C LEU A 267 -10.60 3.40 -3.23
N ARG A 268 -10.82 2.32 -3.99
CA ARG A 268 -9.86 1.21 -4.09
C ARG A 268 -8.51 1.67 -4.66
N ARG A 269 -8.55 2.53 -5.68
CA ARG A 269 -7.33 3.08 -6.30
C ARG A 269 -6.57 4.00 -5.35
N ALA A 270 -7.27 4.85 -4.58
CA ALA A 270 -6.64 5.68 -3.56
C ALA A 270 -5.93 4.83 -2.50
N ALA A 271 -6.62 3.80 -1.99
CA ALA A 271 -6.08 2.88 -0.99
C ALA A 271 -4.84 2.12 -1.51
N ALA A 272 -4.82 1.73 -2.79
CA ALA A 272 -3.65 1.09 -3.41
C ALA A 272 -2.41 2.01 -3.47
N TYR A 273 -2.60 3.32 -3.48
CA TYR A 273 -1.54 4.32 -3.38
C TYR A 273 -1.26 4.73 -1.92
N GLY A 274 -1.90 4.08 -0.95
CA GLY A 274 -1.74 4.35 0.47
C GLY A 274 -2.43 5.63 0.93
N PHE A 275 -3.46 6.10 0.23
CA PHE A 275 -4.28 7.25 0.66
C PHE A 275 -5.65 6.81 1.15
N GLU A 276 -6.18 7.54 2.13
CA GLU A 276 -7.55 7.35 2.61
C GLU A 276 -8.48 8.24 1.80
N ALA A 277 -9.41 7.70 1.02
CA ALA A 277 -10.33 8.53 0.25
C ALA A 277 -11.73 8.52 0.86
N VAL A 278 -12.39 9.67 0.85
CA VAL A 278 -13.76 9.84 1.32
C VAL A 278 -14.57 10.57 0.26
N ALA A 279 -15.73 10.02 -0.11
CA ALA A 279 -16.67 10.71 -0.97
C ALA A 279 -17.63 11.56 -0.11
N ASP A 280 -17.56 12.88 -0.25
CA ASP A 280 -18.40 13.83 0.50
C ASP A 280 -18.98 14.94 -0.40
N GLY A 281 -20.15 15.44 0.01
CA GLY A 281 -20.83 16.58 -0.58
C GLY A 281 -21.84 16.26 -1.68
N GLU A 282 -22.72 17.22 -1.90
CA GLU A 282 -23.69 17.19 -3.00
C GLU A 282 -23.09 17.85 -4.24
N SER A 283 -23.00 17.12 -5.34
CA SER A 283 -22.66 17.67 -6.66
C SER A 283 -23.41 16.92 -7.74
N TYR A 284 -24.14 17.65 -8.59
CA TYR A 284 -24.92 17.07 -9.67
C TYR A 284 -24.60 17.75 -10.99
N VAL A 285 -24.21 16.96 -11.99
CA VAL A 285 -24.05 17.39 -13.37
C VAL A 285 -24.96 16.53 -14.23
N ALA A 286 -25.98 17.17 -14.80
CA ALA A 286 -26.91 16.51 -15.70
C ALA A 286 -26.19 15.94 -16.93
N GLY A 287 -26.55 14.72 -17.33
CA GLY A 287 -25.95 14.02 -18.47
C GLY A 287 -24.68 13.24 -18.17
N LEU A 288 -24.14 13.34 -16.95
CA LEU A 288 -23.09 12.45 -16.46
C LEU A 288 -23.68 11.27 -15.66
N PRO A 289 -23.08 10.06 -15.73
CA PRO A 289 -23.50 8.95 -14.90
C PRO A 289 -23.43 9.30 -13.40
N LEU A 290 -24.39 8.79 -12.61
CA LEU A 290 -24.33 8.92 -11.16
C LEU A 290 -23.21 8.03 -10.60
N GLY A 291 -22.64 8.44 -9.47
CA GLY A 291 -21.57 7.70 -8.78
C GLY A 291 -20.17 7.93 -9.35
N ILE A 292 -20.00 8.71 -10.43
CA ILE A 292 -18.65 9.04 -10.93
C ILE A 292 -18.03 10.18 -10.14
N VAL A 293 -16.71 10.15 -9.94
CA VAL A 293 -15.96 11.25 -9.33
C VAL A 293 -15.90 12.43 -10.30
N LEU A 294 -16.42 13.58 -9.88
CA LEU A 294 -16.37 14.84 -10.61
C LEU A 294 -15.16 15.66 -10.22
N GLU A 295 -14.84 15.68 -8.93
CA GLU A 295 -13.76 16.47 -8.37
C GLU A 295 -13.02 15.65 -7.32
N GLN A 296 -11.72 15.89 -7.21
CA GLN A 296 -10.89 15.38 -6.13
C GLN A 296 -10.09 16.52 -5.52
N SER A 297 -9.78 16.38 -4.24
CA SER A 297 -8.86 17.25 -3.52
C SER A 297 -8.06 16.42 -2.53
N PRO A 298 -6.72 16.50 -2.51
CA PRO A 298 -5.88 17.34 -3.36
C PRO A 298 -5.82 16.96 -4.85
N ALA A 299 -5.24 17.84 -5.66
CA ALA A 299 -5.17 17.65 -7.12
C ALA A 299 -4.26 16.47 -7.49
N PRO A 300 -4.52 15.78 -8.61
CA PRO A 300 -3.67 14.69 -9.06
C PRO A 300 -2.23 15.17 -9.29
N GLY A 301 -1.26 14.34 -8.91
CA GLY A 301 0.18 14.66 -8.95
C GLY A 301 0.69 15.46 -7.74
N THR A 302 -0.19 15.91 -6.83
CA THR A 302 0.25 16.50 -5.55
C THR A 302 1.04 15.47 -4.77
N ILE A 303 2.19 15.83 -4.20
CA ILE A 303 2.99 14.94 -3.37
C ILE A 303 2.52 15.08 -1.93
N LEU A 304 2.08 13.98 -1.32
CA LEU A 304 1.59 13.95 0.06
C LEU A 304 2.16 12.74 0.80
N PRO A 305 2.28 12.81 2.13
CA PRO A 305 2.48 11.62 2.94
C PRO A 305 1.37 10.59 2.68
N VAL A 306 1.73 9.31 2.65
CA VAL A 306 0.75 8.22 2.71
C VAL A 306 -0.04 8.30 4.02
N GLY A 307 -1.29 7.84 3.99
CA GLY A 307 -2.27 7.95 5.08
C GLY A 307 -3.07 9.25 5.05
N GLU A 308 -2.70 10.22 4.22
CA GLU A 308 -3.47 11.46 4.07
C GLU A 308 -4.83 11.23 3.40
N GLU A 309 -5.79 12.08 3.78
CA GLU A 309 -7.17 12.01 3.29
C GLU A 309 -7.34 12.70 1.92
N LEU A 310 -8.00 12.02 0.99
CA LEU A 310 -8.44 12.55 -0.30
C LEU A 310 -9.96 12.73 -0.27
N LEU A 311 -10.42 13.96 -0.47
CA LEU A 311 -11.82 14.29 -0.61
C LEU A 311 -12.26 14.15 -2.06
N LEU A 312 -13.24 13.28 -2.30
CA LEU A 312 -13.86 13.06 -3.60
C LEU A 312 -15.26 13.65 -3.60
N ARG A 313 -15.63 14.36 -4.67
CA ARG A 313 -17.01 14.76 -4.92
C ARG A 313 -17.56 13.98 -6.08
N ALA A 314 -18.60 13.21 -5.80
CA ALA A 314 -19.22 12.33 -6.77
C ALA A 314 -20.44 12.99 -7.42
N ASN A 315 -20.76 12.57 -8.63
CA ASN A 315 -21.98 12.96 -9.30
C ASN A 315 -23.16 12.24 -8.64
N GLN A 316 -23.90 12.96 -7.81
CA GLN A 316 -25.04 12.45 -7.07
C GLN A 316 -26.21 13.41 -7.25
N ARG A 317 -27.43 12.86 -7.32
CA ARG A 317 -28.61 13.72 -7.35
C ARG A 317 -28.71 14.52 -6.04
N PRO A 318 -29.18 15.77 -6.07
CA PRO A 318 -29.45 16.53 -4.85
C PRO A 318 -30.37 15.74 -3.94
N THR A 319 -30.27 15.93 -2.63
CA THR A 319 -31.21 15.31 -1.71
C THR A 319 -32.38 16.24 -1.40
N VAL A 320 -33.57 15.66 -1.25
CA VAL A 320 -34.82 16.31 -0.86
C VAL A 320 -35.34 15.67 0.42
N GLU A 321 -36.02 16.46 1.25
CA GLU A 321 -36.69 15.94 2.44
C GLU A 321 -38.02 15.30 2.05
N VAL A 322 -38.28 14.11 2.59
CA VAL A 322 -39.55 13.43 2.37
C VAL A 322 -40.63 14.16 3.16
N PRO A 323 -41.69 14.67 2.49
CA PRO A 323 -42.82 15.31 3.17
C PRO A 323 -43.59 14.29 4.02
N ASP A 324 -44.37 14.79 4.98
CA ASP A 324 -45.39 13.99 5.64
C ASP A 324 -46.58 13.81 4.70
N LEU A 325 -46.83 12.56 4.33
CA LEU A 325 -47.92 12.18 3.43
C LEU A 325 -49.00 11.38 4.15
N VAL A 326 -48.83 11.08 5.44
CA VAL A 326 -49.76 10.27 6.22
C VAL A 326 -51.08 11.01 6.42
N ASP A 327 -52.18 10.27 6.40
CA ASP A 327 -53.57 10.75 6.52
C ASP A 327 -54.05 11.70 5.40
N LEU A 328 -53.22 11.97 4.41
CA LEU A 328 -53.60 12.73 3.23
C LEU A 328 -54.39 11.86 2.23
N PRO A 329 -55.34 12.45 1.47
CA PRO A 329 -55.88 11.81 0.27
C PRO A 329 -54.79 11.37 -0.69
N LEU A 330 -54.94 10.22 -1.34
CA LEU A 330 -53.92 9.68 -2.24
C LEU A 330 -53.54 10.66 -3.36
N GLU A 331 -54.50 11.34 -3.98
CA GLU A 331 -54.20 12.34 -5.02
C GLU A 331 -53.42 13.52 -4.46
N ARG A 332 -53.78 13.99 -3.26
CA ARG A 332 -53.06 15.08 -2.60
C ARG A 332 -51.64 14.66 -2.23
N ALA A 333 -51.45 13.43 -1.74
CA ALA A 333 -50.14 12.89 -1.46
C ALA A 333 -49.27 12.78 -2.72
N ARG A 334 -49.86 12.40 -3.87
CA ARG A 334 -49.18 12.39 -5.18
C ARG A 334 -48.73 13.77 -5.63
N GLU A 335 -49.59 14.78 -5.48
CA GLU A 335 -49.24 16.16 -5.79
C GLU A 335 -48.07 16.67 -4.95
N ILE A 336 -48.14 16.47 -3.63
CA ILE A 336 -47.10 16.90 -2.70
C ILE A 336 -45.79 16.16 -2.96
N GLY A 337 -45.85 14.84 -3.19
CA GLY A 337 -44.67 14.06 -3.55
C GLY A 337 -44.02 14.55 -4.84
N ARG A 338 -44.81 14.79 -5.90
CA ARG A 338 -44.30 15.34 -7.17
C ARG A 338 -43.67 16.72 -6.98
N ALA A 339 -44.32 17.61 -6.21
CA ALA A 339 -43.80 18.95 -5.91
C ALA A 339 -42.50 18.90 -5.09
N ALA A 340 -42.38 17.95 -4.16
CA ALA A 340 -41.17 17.68 -3.39
C ALA A 340 -40.08 16.95 -4.20
N GLY A 341 -40.38 16.53 -5.43
CA GLY A 341 -39.45 15.83 -6.30
C GLY A 341 -39.21 14.37 -5.92
N ILE A 342 -40.14 13.71 -5.23
CA ILE A 342 -40.15 12.27 -4.98
C ILE A 342 -41.18 11.56 -5.86
N ALA A 343 -40.88 10.33 -6.28
CA ALA A 343 -41.75 9.54 -7.14
C ALA A 343 -42.64 8.62 -6.30
N ILE A 344 -43.96 8.62 -6.52
CA ILE A 344 -44.88 7.68 -5.87
C ILE A 344 -45.29 6.63 -6.90
N GLU A 345 -44.42 5.64 -7.09
CA GLU A 345 -44.59 4.61 -8.14
C GLU A 345 -45.25 3.34 -7.63
N ARG A 346 -45.11 3.03 -6.33
CA ARG A 346 -45.63 1.81 -5.72
C ARG A 346 -46.67 2.16 -4.68
N ILE A 347 -47.87 1.59 -4.82
CA ILE A 347 -48.98 1.78 -3.89
C ILE A 347 -49.52 0.41 -3.52
N VAL A 348 -49.67 0.16 -2.22
CA VAL A 348 -50.39 -0.99 -1.68
C VAL A 348 -51.78 -0.50 -1.32
N SER A 349 -52.79 -0.91 -2.09
CA SER A 349 -54.18 -0.53 -1.90
C SER A 349 -55.06 -1.75 -1.58
N PRO A 350 -56.11 -1.60 -0.76
CA PRO A 350 -57.15 -2.62 -0.61
C PRO A 350 -57.93 -2.78 -1.92
N GLU A 351 -58.78 -3.82 -1.99
CA GLU A 351 -59.72 -3.99 -3.09
C GLU A 351 -60.56 -2.73 -3.30
N PRO A 352 -60.72 -2.24 -4.54
CA PRO A 352 -61.41 -0.98 -4.84
C PRO A 352 -62.88 -1.06 -4.46
N ILE A 353 -63.31 -0.15 -3.59
CA ILE A 353 -64.70 0.07 -3.21
C ILE A 353 -65.14 1.37 -3.89
N PRO A 354 -66.19 1.35 -4.73
CA PRO A 354 -66.72 2.54 -5.38
C PRO A 354 -67.00 3.66 -4.38
N ASP A 355 -66.76 4.91 -4.80
CA ASP A 355 -67.08 6.13 -4.05
C ASP A 355 -66.41 6.30 -2.67
N ARG A 356 -65.47 5.42 -2.31
CA ARG A 356 -64.68 5.58 -1.07
C ARG A 356 -63.29 6.16 -1.36
N GLU A 357 -62.98 7.24 -0.67
CA GLU A 357 -61.69 7.91 -0.79
C GLU A 357 -60.56 7.11 -0.12
N LEU A 358 -59.46 6.93 -0.84
CA LEU A 358 -58.23 6.34 -0.31
C LEU A 358 -57.38 7.42 0.36
N VAL A 359 -56.98 7.14 1.60
CA VAL A 359 -56.04 7.95 2.37
C VAL A 359 -54.77 7.15 2.66
N VAL A 360 -53.65 7.85 2.74
CA VAL A 360 -52.36 7.25 3.08
C VAL A 360 -52.37 6.84 4.55
N ARG A 361 -52.03 5.58 4.81
CA ARG A 361 -51.89 5.03 6.17
C ARG A 361 -50.43 4.91 6.59
N ALA A 362 -49.54 4.69 5.63
CA ALA A 362 -48.11 4.66 5.88
C ALA A 362 -47.33 5.04 4.63
N GLN A 363 -46.14 5.57 4.86
CA GLN A 363 -45.11 5.81 3.85
C GLN A 363 -43.86 5.00 4.18
N SER A 364 -43.19 4.45 3.17
CA SER A 364 -42.01 3.60 3.38
C SER A 364 -40.79 4.36 3.91
N VAL A 365 -40.71 5.66 3.61
CA VAL A 365 -39.66 6.55 4.09
C VAL A 365 -40.32 7.58 5.01
N PRO A 366 -39.94 7.68 6.29
CA PRO A 366 -40.58 8.60 7.22
C PRO A 366 -40.36 10.07 6.82
N ALA A 367 -41.30 10.93 7.25
CA ALA A 367 -41.22 12.36 7.03
C ALA A 367 -39.91 12.97 7.60
N GLY A 368 -39.37 13.99 6.94
CA GLY A 368 -38.13 14.67 7.31
C GLY A 368 -36.84 13.93 6.94
N ARG A 369 -36.91 12.69 6.47
CA ARG A 369 -35.72 11.96 5.98
C ARG A 369 -35.27 12.52 4.64
N ARG A 370 -33.95 12.69 4.44
CA ARG A 370 -33.38 13.09 3.14
C ARG A 370 -33.21 11.89 2.21
N VAL A 371 -33.69 12.02 0.98
CA VAL A 371 -33.55 11.03 -0.10
C VAL A 371 -33.08 11.71 -1.37
N GLN A 372 -32.48 10.97 -2.31
CA GLN A 372 -32.10 11.54 -3.60
C GLN A 372 -33.32 12.01 -4.39
N LEU A 373 -33.18 13.12 -5.12
CA LEU A 373 -34.22 13.65 -6.00
C LEU A 373 -34.68 12.58 -7.01
N GLY A 374 -35.99 12.36 -7.05
CA GLY A 374 -36.64 11.32 -7.85
C GLY A 374 -36.62 9.94 -7.21
N ALA A 375 -36.26 9.81 -5.93
CA ALA A 375 -36.38 8.55 -5.19
C ALA A 375 -37.85 8.11 -5.11
N SER A 376 -38.07 6.80 -5.23
CA SER A 376 -39.40 6.20 -5.15
C SER A 376 -39.80 5.97 -3.70
N VAL A 377 -40.98 6.46 -3.31
CA VAL A 377 -41.61 6.23 -2.00
C VAL A 377 -42.84 5.34 -2.21
N LEU A 378 -42.89 4.24 -1.46
CA LEU A 378 -44.05 3.36 -1.42
C LEU A 378 -45.07 3.92 -0.43
N LEU A 379 -46.33 3.98 -0.85
CA LEU A 379 -47.45 4.32 0.04
C LEU A 379 -48.33 3.09 0.30
N VAL A 380 -48.71 2.91 1.56
CA VAL A 380 -49.81 2.02 1.94
C VAL A 380 -51.03 2.89 2.13
N VAL A 381 -52.09 2.59 1.39
CA VAL A 381 -53.35 3.34 1.44
C VAL A 381 -54.47 2.48 1.99
N GLY A 382 -55.48 3.10 2.56
CA GLY A 382 -56.71 2.46 3.01
C GLY A 382 -57.87 3.41 2.91
N TYR A 383 -59.09 2.92 3.10
CA TYR A 383 -60.27 3.78 3.10
C TYR A 383 -60.24 4.74 4.29
N ARG A 384 -60.68 5.98 4.05
CA ARG A 384 -60.94 6.94 5.14
C ARG A 384 -61.96 6.33 6.10
N ALA A 385 -61.70 6.44 7.40
CA ALA A 385 -62.66 5.99 8.41
C ALA A 385 -63.91 6.89 8.32
N GLU A 386 -65.08 6.28 8.29
CA GLU A 386 -66.34 7.01 8.46
C GLU A 386 -66.44 7.42 9.93
N GLY A 387 -66.61 8.72 10.15
CA GLY A 387 -66.75 9.32 11.48
C GLY A 387 -68.16 9.22 12.02
#